data_AF-F9Q8Z3-F1
#
_entry.id   AF-F9Q8Z3-F1
#
_cell.length_a   1.000
_cell.length_b   1.000
_cell.length_c   1.000
_cell.angle_alpha   90.00
_cell.angle_beta   90.00
_cell.angle_gamma   90.00
#
_symmetry.space_group_name_H-M   'P 1'
#
loop_
_entity.id
_entity.type
_entity.pdbx_description
1 polymer ?
#
loop_
_entity_poly.entity_id
_entity_poly.type
_entity_poly.pdbx_seq_one_letter_code
_entity_poly.pdbx_strand_id
1 'polypeptide(L)' 'MDGFTCGVIGLAFLGGSYMAEAIRGGLEAVSRGQVESALSIGLTPWQAFRYVIFPQAFAIATPAIGANCLF' A
#
# COMPACT_ATOMS: atom_id res chain seq x y z
N MET A 1 18.07 26.89 0.01
CA MET A 1 16.99 26.22 0.76
C MET A 1 17.17 26.57 2.21
N ASP A 2 16.12 27.01 2.89
CA ASP A 2 16.17 27.24 4.34
C ASP A 2 16.16 25.89 5.10
N GLY A 3 16.52 25.94 6.38
CA GLY A 3 16.60 24.74 7.23
C GLY A 3 15.24 24.03 7.39
N PHE A 4 14.14 24.79 7.38
CA PHE A 4 12.79 24.24 7.47
C PHE A 4 12.46 23.37 6.25
N THR A 5 12.71 23.89 5.04
CA THR A 5 12.51 23.19 3.77
C THR A 5 13.35 21.91 3.71
N CYS A 6 14.61 21.96 4.15
CA CYS A 6 15.46 20.78 4.24
C CYS A 6 14.88 19.73 5.21
N GLY A 7 14.37 20.16 6.37
CA GLY A 7 13.73 19.28 7.35
C GLY A 7 12.46 18.61 6.81
N VAL A 8 11.60 19.37 6.13
CA VAL A 8 10.37 18.86 5.50
C VAL A 8 10.70 17.79 4.46
N ILE A 9 11.69 18.04 3.59
CA ILE A 9 12.11 17.08 2.58
C ILE A 9 12.67 15.80 3.20
N GLY A 10 13.51 15.93 4.23
CA GLY A 10 14.07 14.78 4.95
C GLY A 10 12.99 13.89 5.57
N LEU A 11 12.01 14.50 6.26
CA LEU A 11 10.88 13.79 6.84
C LEU A 11 9.98 13.15 5.77
N ALA A 12 9.71 13.85 4.67
CA ALA A 12 8.90 13.31 3.58
C ALA A 12 9.52 12.07 2.95
N PHE A 13 10.84 12.04 2.73
CA PHE A 13 11.51 10.85 2.23
C PHE A 13 11.55 9.72 3.24
N LEU A 14 11.80 10.03 4.51
CA LEU A 14 11.80 9.03 5.58
C LEU A 14 10.42 8.37 5.69
N GLY A 15 9.39 9.13 6.06
CA GLY A 15 8.04 8.60 6.24
C GLY A 15 7.43 8.06 4.94
N GLY A 16 7.70 8.72 3.80
CA GLY A 16 7.21 8.30 2.50
C GLY A 16 7.77 6.95 2.04
N SER A 17 9.05 6.68 2.29
CA SER A 17 9.66 5.39 1.95
C SER A 17 9.08 4.24 2.78
N TYR A 18 8.87 4.45 4.08
CA TYR A 18 8.19 3.50 4.95
C TYR A 18 6.74 3.25 4.51
N MET A 19 5.97 4.29 4.19
CA MET A 19 4.61 4.14 3.67
C MET A 19 4.57 3.38 2.33
N ALA A 20 5.49 3.69 1.42
CA ALA A 20 5.56 3.01 0.13
C ALA A 20 5.83 1.50 0.30
N GLU A 21 6.76 1.15 1.20
CA GLU A 21 7.08 -0.24 1.51
C GLU A 21 5.92 -0.97 2.18
N ALA A 22 5.19 -0.32 3.07
CA ALA A 22 3.99 -0.89 3.68
C ALA A 22 2.91 -1.21 2.65
N ILE A 23 2.66 -0.31 1.69
CA ILE A 23 1.70 -0.53 0.60
C ILE A 23 2.18 -1.66 -0.31
N ARG A 24 3.46 -1.68 -0.68
CA ARG A 24 4.07 -2.74 -1.50
C ARG A 24 3.92 -4.10 -0.83
N GLY A 25 4.28 -4.20 0.45
CA GLY A 25 4.13 -5.41 1.25
C GLY A 25 2.68 -5.86 1.37
N GLY A 26 1.74 -4.93 1.52
CA GLY A 26 0.30 -5.22 1.50
C GLY A 26 -0.16 -5.82 0.17
N LEU A 27 0.30 -5.27 -0.96
CA LEU A 27 -0.04 -5.79 -2.30
C LEU A 27 0.54 -7.20 -2.53
N GLU A 28 1.79 -7.44 -2.12
CA GLU A 28 2.44 -8.75 -2.26
C GLU A 28 1.86 -9.82 -1.34
N ALA A 29 1.25 -9.43 -0.22
CA ALA A 29 0.59 -10.35 0.70
C ALA A 29 -0.72 -10.92 0.15
N VAL A 30 -1.31 -10.32 -0.89
CA VAL A 30 -2.52 -10.86 -1.53
C VAL A 30 -2.15 -12.13 -2.31
N SER A 31 -2.74 -13.27 -1.91
CA SER A 31 -2.42 -14.55 -2.54
C SER A 31 -2.81 -14.59 -4.02
N ARG A 32 -1.95 -15.19 -4.84
CA ARG A 32 -2.20 -15.40 -6.27
C ARG A 32 -3.48 -16.17 -6.54
N GLY A 33 -3.83 -17.14 -5.68
CA GLY A 33 -5.06 -17.92 -5.81
C GLY A 33 -6.33 -17.07 -5.74
N GLN A 34 -6.35 -16.00 -4.94
CA GLN A 34 -7.48 -15.07 -4.93
C GLN A 34 -7.60 -14.25 -6.20
N VAL A 35 -6.46 -13.87 -6.79
CA VAL A 35 -6.41 -13.17 -8.08
C VAL A 35 -6.93 -14.09 -9.19
N GLU A 36 -6.44 -15.33 -9.24
CA GLU A 36 -6.87 -16.33 -10.23
C GLU A 36 -8.35 -16.70 -10.05
N SER A 37 -8.83 -16.80 -8.81
CA SER A 37 -10.25 -17.04 -8.51
C SER A 37 -11.13 -15.89 -8.99
N ALA A 38 -10.72 -14.64 -8.73
CA ALA A 38 -11.42 -13.44 -9.18
C ALA A 38 -11.58 -13.40 -10.71
N LEU A 39 -10.51 -13.72 -11.43
CA LEU A 39 -10.52 -13.79 -12.90
C LEU A 39 -11.37 -14.97 -13.40
N SER A 40 -11.34 -16.11 -12.72
CA SER A 40 -12.09 -17.33 -13.09
C SER A 40 -13.61 -17.14 -12.98
N ILE A 41 -14.07 -16.27 -12.10
CA ILE A 41 -15.50 -15.91 -11.99
C ILE A 41 -15.91 -14.76 -12.93
N GLY A 42 -15.04 -14.36 -13.86
CA GLY A 42 -15.34 -13.39 -14.91
C GLY A 42 -15.08 -11.93 -14.56
N LEU A 43 -14.37 -11.62 -13.46
CA LEU A 43 -13.95 -10.25 -13.19
C LEU A 43 -12.85 -9.82 -14.17
N THR A 44 -12.92 -8.58 -14.65
CA THR A 44 -11.81 -7.98 -15.40
C THR A 44 -10.62 -7.70 -14.47
N PRO A 45 -9.38 -7.55 -14.98
CA PRO A 45 -8.22 -7.23 -14.14
C PRO A 45 -8.42 -5.99 -13.25
N TRP A 46 -9.14 -4.98 -13.75
CA TRP A 46 -9.44 -3.79 -12.97
C TRP A 46 -10.49 -4.03 -11.88
N GLN A 47 -11.50 -4.86 -12.16
CA GLN A 47 -12.48 -5.28 -11.15
C GLN A 47 -11.82 -6.16 -10.08
N ALA A 48 -10.97 -7.11 -10.47
CA ALA A 48 -10.20 -7.93 -9.55
C ALA A 48 -9.31 -7.05 -8.65
N PHE A 49 -8.63 -6.05 -9.22
CA PHE A 49 -7.88 -5.08 -8.43
C PHE A 49 -8.78 -4.32 -7.45
N ARG A 50 -9.87 -3.71 -7.94
CA ARG A 50 -10.76 -2.83 -7.16
C ARG A 50 -11.52 -3.54 -6.05
N TYR A 51 -11.93 -4.79 -6.26
CA TYR A 51 -12.81 -5.53 -5.36
C TYR A 51 -12.09 -6.62 -4.56
N VAL A 52 -10.93 -7.09 -5.00
CA VAL A 52 -10.20 -8.19 -4.34
C VAL A 52 -8.83 -7.73 -3.85
N ILE A 53 -7.97 -7.24 -4.75
CA ILE A 53 -6.56 -6.98 -4.40
C ILE A 53 -6.43 -5.76 -3.50
N PHE A 54 -6.94 -4.61 -3.94
CA PHE A 54 -6.80 -3.33 -3.24
C PHE A 54 -7.36 -3.34 -1.81
N PRO A 55 -8.62 -3.76 -1.54
CA PRO A 55 -9.15 -3.74 -0.18
C PRO A 55 -8.39 -4.67 0.78
N GLN A 56 -7.93 -5.83 0.31
CA GLN A 56 -7.15 -6.76 1.12
C GLN A 56 -5.74 -6.23 1.39
N ALA A 57 -5.05 -5.76 0.35
CA ALA A 57 -3.74 -5.14 0.47
C ALA A 57 -3.75 -3.94 1.42
N PHE A 58 -4.78 -3.09 1.31
CA PHE A 58 -4.96 -1.92 2.17
C PHE A 58 -5.20 -2.32 3.62
N ALA A 59 -6.03 -3.33 3.88
CA ALA A 59 -6.26 -3.83 5.24
C ALA A 59 -4.96 -4.33 5.89
N ILE A 60 -4.11 -5.00 5.12
CA ILE A 60 -2.79 -5.50 5.58
C ILE A 60 -1.82 -4.33 5.84
N ALA A 61 -1.81 -3.31 4.97
CA ALA A 61 -0.92 -2.15 5.12
C ALA A 61 -1.37 -1.16 6.22
N THR A 62 -2.66 -1.15 6.60
CA THR A 62 -3.26 -0.16 7.51
C THR A 62 -2.52 -0.02 8.85
N PRO A 63 -2.14 -1.09 9.56
CA PRO A 63 -1.42 -0.95 10.83
C PRO A 63 -0.06 -0.26 10.68
N ALA A 64 0.69 -0.58 9.63
CA ALA A 64 1.99 0.03 9.35
C ALA A 64 1.88 1.50 8.93
N ILE A 65 0.86 1.83 8.12
CA ILE A 65 0.53 3.22 7.78
C ILE A 65 0.17 4.00 9.06
N GLY A 66 -0.67 3.43 9.92
CA GLY A 66 -1.06 4.04 11.19
C GLY A 66 0.14 4.31 12.09
N ALA A 67 1.06 3.34 12.22
CA ALA A 67 2.30 3.53 12.97
C ALA A 67 3.15 4.67 12.41
N ASN A 68 3.34 4.73 11.08
CA ASN A 68 4.12 5.79 10.42
C ASN A 68 3.48 7.18 10.50
N CYS A 69 2.18 7.29 10.80
CA CYS A 69 1.55 8.59 11.06
C CYS A 69 1.67 9.04 12.53
N LEU A 70 1.95 8.13 13.45
CA LEU A 70 2.08 8.43 14.89
C LEU A 70 3.51 8.89 15.27
N PHE A 71 4.51 8.44 14.52
CA PHE A 71 5.93 8.72 14.76
C PHE A 71 6.51 9.62 13.66
#